data_AF-A0A0J8VGB0-F1
#
_entry.id   AF-A0A0J8VGB0-F1
#
_cell.length_a   1.000
_cell.length_b   1.000
_cell.length_c   1.000
_cell.angle_alpha   90.00
_cell.angle_beta   90.00
_cell.angle_gamma   90.00
#
_symmetry.space_group_name_H-M   'P 1'
#
loop_
_entity.id
_entity.type
_entity.pdbx_description
1 polymer ?
#
loop_
_entity_poly.entity_id
_entity_poly.type
_entity_poly.pdbx_seq_one_letter_code
_entity_poly.pdbx_strand_id
1 'polypeptide(L)'
;MDMTNHVSESPKLPLSAHACAAWSLIFVPFCGVIGLIYFALAYLINLKVLTSELSKMNKVLAIIMSGMCAMSGWWFTAQWLQGTF
;
A
#
# COMPACT_ATOMS: atom_id res chain seq x y z
N MET A 1 -36.06 24.51 -31.07
CA MET A 1 -34.82 25.29 -30.91
C MET A 1 -35.05 26.10 -29.65
N ASP A 2 -34.48 25.76 -28.50
CA ASP A 2 -33.03 25.70 -28.26
C ASP A 2 -32.59 24.50 -27.41
N MET A 3 -31.67 23.72 -27.96
CA MET A 3 -30.82 22.74 -27.27
C MET A 3 -29.45 23.40 -27.12
N THR A 4 -29.28 24.24 -26.10
CA THR A 4 -27.96 24.78 -25.74
C THR A 4 -27.96 25.11 -24.25
N ASN A 5 -26.78 25.04 -23.62
CA ASN A 5 -26.45 25.46 -22.24
C ASN A 5 -26.64 24.33 -21.18
N HIS A 6 -25.62 23.71 -20.60
CA HIS A 6 -24.18 23.91 -20.60
C HIS A 6 -23.51 22.56 -20.31
N VAL A 7 -22.48 22.20 -21.08
CA VAL A 7 -21.43 21.31 -20.59
C VAL A 7 -20.72 22.10 -19.47
N SER A 8 -21.16 21.94 -18.22
CA SER A 8 -20.41 22.46 -17.08
C SER A 8 -19.40 21.40 -16.69
N GLU A 9 -18.14 21.74 -16.91
CA GLU A 9 -16.94 20.99 -16.56
C GLU A 9 -17.06 20.33 -15.18
N SER A 10 -16.51 19.12 -15.11
CA SER A 10 -16.19 18.35 -13.90
C SER A 10 -16.15 19.24 -12.64
N PRO A 11 -17.01 19.01 -11.63
CA PRO A 11 -16.97 19.78 -10.40
C PRO A 11 -15.67 19.39 -9.69
N LYS A 12 -14.62 20.19 -9.91
CA LYS A 12 -13.39 20.11 -9.13
C LYS A 12 -13.81 20.16 -7.67
N LEU A 13 -13.52 19.07 -6.94
CA LEU A 13 -13.95 18.95 -5.57
C LEU A 13 -13.46 20.17 -4.76
N PRO A 14 -14.28 20.69 -3.84
CA PRO A 14 -13.91 21.85 -3.05
C PRO A 14 -12.62 21.56 -2.28
N LEU A 15 -11.84 22.61 -2.01
CA LEU A 15 -10.53 22.52 -1.35
C LEU A 15 -10.61 21.83 0.03
N SER A 16 -11.77 21.87 0.67
CA SER A 16 -12.10 21.12 1.89
C SER A 16 -12.07 19.60 1.70
N ALA A 17 -12.43 19.08 0.54
CA ALA A 17 -12.32 17.66 0.24
C ALA A 17 -10.87 17.21 0.00
N HIS A 18 -10.01 18.10 -0.51
CA HIS A 18 -8.57 17.86 -0.54
C HIS A 18 -7.97 17.83 0.88
N ALA A 19 -8.47 18.67 1.80
CA ALA A 19 -8.09 18.62 3.21
C ALA A 19 -8.58 17.34 3.91
N CYS A 20 -9.79 16.84 3.61
CA CYS A 20 -10.22 15.51 4.04
C CYS A 20 -9.34 14.40 3.46
N ALA A 21 -8.89 14.49 2.22
CA ALA A 21 -7.94 13.52 1.65
C ALA A 21 -6.56 13.58 2.34
N ALA A 22 -6.15 14.76 2.80
CA ALA A 22 -4.90 14.97 3.53
C ALA A 22 -4.90 14.35 4.94
N TRP A 23 -6.04 13.92 5.48
CA TRP A 23 -6.09 13.19 6.76
C TRP A 23 -5.24 11.90 6.72
N SER A 24 -5.12 11.29 5.53
CA SER A 24 -4.26 10.12 5.29
C SER A 24 -2.78 10.40 5.56
N LEU A 25 -2.34 11.67 5.53
CA LEU A 25 -0.96 12.06 5.84
C LEU A 25 -0.62 11.86 7.32
N ILE A 26 -1.61 11.88 8.22
CA ILE A 26 -1.42 11.61 9.65
C ILE A 26 -0.99 10.15 9.87
N PHE A 27 -1.38 9.23 8.98
CA PHE A 27 -1.01 7.82 9.05
C PHE A 27 0.33 7.51 8.40
N VAL A 28 0.94 8.43 7.65
CA VAL A 28 2.27 8.24 7.03
C VAL A 28 3.33 7.75 8.03
N PRO A 29 3.49 8.33 9.24
CA PRO A 29 4.43 7.78 10.22
C PRO A 29 4.06 6.37 10.71
N PHE A 30 2.77 6.07 10.91
CA PHE A 30 2.31 4.75 11.37
C PHE A 30 2.48 3.68 10.30
N CYS A 31 2.06 3.98 9.07
CA CYS A 31 2.28 3.13 7.90
C CYS A 31 3.76 2.95 7.60
N GLY A 32 4.60 3.96 7.85
CA GLY A 32 6.05 3.87 7.70
C GLY A 32 6.68 2.88 8.66
N VAL A 33 6.33 2.93 9.95
CA VAL A 33 6.86 2.00 10.97
C VAL A 33 6.40 0.58 10.71
N ILE A 34 5.10 0.37 10.45
CA ILE A 34 4.56 -0.97 10.16
C ILE A 34 5.14 -1.52 8.87
N GLY A 35 5.28 -0.68 7.83
CA GLY A 35 5.94 -1.05 6.58
C GLY A 35 7.39 -1.47 6.78
N LEU A 36 8.13 -0.77 7.66
CA LEU A 36 9.51 -1.13 8.03
C LEU A 36 9.59 -2.51 8.69
N ILE A 37 8.63 -2.85 9.56
CA ILE A 37 8.56 -4.17 10.20
C ILE A 37 8.34 -5.28 9.17
N TYR A 38 7.38 -5.09 8.25
CA TYR A 38 7.14 -6.06 7.18
C TYR A 38 8.33 -6.19 6.23
N PHE A 39 9.01 -5.10 5.93
CA PHE A 39 10.23 -5.11 5.11
C PHE A 39 11.38 -5.86 5.80
N ALA A 40 11.59 -5.64 7.09
CA ALA A 40 12.59 -6.35 7.88
C ALA A 40 12.29 -7.86 7.94
N LEU A 41 11.02 -8.24 8.16
CA LEU A 41 10.59 -9.65 8.15
C LEU A 41 10.82 -10.31 6.78
N ALA A 42 10.43 -9.64 5.70
CA ALA A 42 10.66 -10.14 4.34
C ALA A 42 12.16 -10.31 4.05
N TYR A 43 12.99 -9.37 4.50
CA TYR A 43 14.45 -9.47 4.37
C TYR A 43 15.03 -10.69 5.11
N LEU A 44 14.61 -10.93 6.36
CA LEU A 44 15.04 -12.10 7.12
C LEU A 44 14.59 -13.43 6.46
N ILE A 45 13.37 -13.47 5.92
CA ILE A 45 12.87 -14.62 5.16
C ILE A 45 13.73 -14.83 3.91
N ASN A 46 14.03 -13.77 3.17
CA ASN A 46 14.85 -13.82 1.96
C ASN A 46 16.27 -14.29 2.25
N LEU A 47 16.88 -13.87 3.37
CA LEU A 47 18.18 -14.39 3.81
C LEU A 47 18.14 -15.91 4.03
N LYS A 48 17.13 -16.41 4.76
CA LYS A 48 16.96 -17.86 4.98
C LYS A 48 16.74 -18.63 3.68
N VAL A 49 15.96 -18.08 2.75
CA VAL A 49 15.70 -18.67 1.44
C VAL A 49 17.00 -18.72 0.61
N LEU A 50 17.82 -17.66 0.63
CA LEU A 50 19.07 -17.63 -0.11
C LEU A 50 20.09 -18.66 0.40
N THR A 51 20.16 -18.86 1.72
CA THR A 51 21.06 -19.84 2.35
C THR A 51 20.57 -21.29 2.29
N SER A 52 19.32 -21.53 1.91
CA SER A 52 18.74 -22.87 1.83
C SER A 52 19.24 -23.69 0.62
N GLU A 53 19.09 -25.01 0.64
CA GLU A 53 19.46 -25.90 -0.49
C GLU A 53 18.43 -25.92 -1.64
N LEU A 54 17.47 -25.00 -1.65
CA LEU A 54 16.45 -24.92 -2.69
C LEU A 54 17.05 -24.62 -4.09
N SER A 55 16.40 -25.14 -5.13
CA SER A 55 16.76 -24.84 -6.51
C SER A 55 16.67 -23.33 -6.79
N LYS A 56 17.48 -22.83 -7.73
CA LYS A 56 17.52 -21.39 -8.08
C LYS A 56 16.13 -20.81 -8.36
N MET A 57 15.28 -21.55 -9.06
CA MET A 57 13.93 -21.10 -9.42
C MET A 57 13.01 -21.02 -8.20
N ASN A 58 13.09 -21.97 -7.26
CA ASN A 58 12.29 -21.97 -6.05
C ASN A 58 12.70 -20.84 -5.09
N LYS A 59 14.00 -20.49 -5.06
CA LYS A 59 14.49 -19.33 -4.28
C LYS A 59 13.91 -18.02 -4.81
N VAL A 60 13.92 -17.83 -6.13
CA VAL A 60 13.35 -16.63 -6.76
C VAL A 60 11.85 -16.53 -6.49
N LEU A 61 11.11 -17.63 -6.65
CA LEU A 61 9.68 -17.69 -6.34
C LEU A 61 9.39 -17.35 -4.87
N ALA A 62 10.17 -17.90 -3.93
CA ALA A 62 9.99 -17.62 -2.51
C ALA A 62 10.28 -16.15 -2.15
N ILE A 63 11.27 -15.52 -2.79
CA ILE A 63 11.57 -14.08 -2.61
C ILE A 63 10.45 -13.20 -3.18
N ILE A 64 9.91 -13.55 -4.34
CA ILE A 64 8.77 -12.81 -4.93
C ILE A 64 7.53 -12.97 -4.06
N MET A 65 7.24 -14.19 -3.61
CA MET A 65 6.11 -14.49 -2.72
C MET A 65 6.24 -13.77 -1.38
N SER A 66 7.44 -13.73 -0.78
CA SER A 66 7.66 -13.01 0.48
C SER A 66 7.40 -11.50 0.33
N GLY A 67 7.84 -10.90 -0.78
CA GLY A 67 7.57 -9.49 -1.11
C GLY A 67 6.08 -9.20 -1.31
N MET A 68 5.37 -10.06 -2.05
CA MET A 68 3.93 -9.94 -2.22
C MET A 68 3.17 -10.10 -0.90
N CYS A 69 3.56 -11.06 -0.06
CA CYS A 69 2.97 -11.24 1.26
C CYS A 69 3.20 -10.03 2.17
N ALA A 70 4.41 -9.44 2.13
CA ALA A 70 4.73 -8.24 2.91
C ALA A 70 3.89 -7.02 2.45
N MET A 71 3.74 -6.81 1.14
CA MET A 71 2.90 -5.74 0.60
C MET A 71 1.42 -5.93 0.95
N SER A 72 0.89 -7.14 0.80
CA SER A 72 -0.49 -7.46 1.17
C SER A 72 -0.70 -7.31 2.68
N GLY A 73 0.24 -7.80 3.49
CA GLY A 73 0.20 -7.68 4.95
C GLY A 73 0.16 -6.23 5.41
N TRP A 74 1.01 -5.38 4.82
CA TRP A 74 1.01 -3.94 5.05
C TRP A 74 -0.31 -3.29 4.63
N TRP A 75 -0.84 -3.62 3.45
CA TRP A 75 -2.11 -3.08 2.97
C TRP A 75 -3.29 -3.46 3.90
N PHE A 76 -3.35 -4.71 4.36
CA PHE A 76 -4.38 -5.16 5.30
C PHE A 76 -4.25 -4.48 6.67
N THR A 77 -3.02 -4.31 7.19
CA THR A 77 -2.83 -3.56 8.45
C THR A 77 -3.20 -2.09 8.29
N ALA A 78 -2.87 -1.47 7.16
CA ALA A 78 -3.26 -0.10 6.88
C ALA A 78 -4.79 0.08 6.81
N GLN A 79 -5.50 -0.82 6.13
CA GLN A 79 -6.97 -0.81 6.09
C GLN A 79 -7.59 -1.04 7.47
N TRP A 80 -7.01 -1.94 8.28
CA TRP A 80 -7.51 -2.17 9.63
C TRP A 80 -7.32 -0.97 10.55
N LEU A 81 -6.17 -0.29 10.47
CA LEU A 81 -5.94 0.98 11.16
C LEU A 81 -6.93 2.06 10.71
N GLN A 82 -7.16 2.19 9.40
CA GLN A 82 -8.16 3.12 8.85
C GLN A 82 -9.60 2.80 9.25
N GLY A 83 -9.94 1.53 9.50
CA GLY A 83 -11.27 1.12 9.95
C GLY A 83 -11.50 1.27 11.46
N THR A 84 -10.43 1.47 12.24
CA THR A 84 -10.48 1.59 13.70
C THR A 84 -10.51 3.06 14.16
N PHE A 85 -9.99 3.99 13.35
CA PHE A 85 -9.92 5.44 13.62
C PHE A 85 -10.78 6.21 12.64
#